data_AF-A0A970BIG3-F1
#
_entry.id   AF-A0A970BIG3-F1
#
_cell.length_a   1.000
_cell.length_b   1.000
_cell.length_c   1.000
_cell.angle_alpha   90.00
_cell.angle_beta   90.00
_cell.angle_gamma   90.00
#
_symmetry.space_group_name_H-M   'P 1'
#
loop_
_entity.id
_entity.type
_entity.pdbx_description
1 polymer ?
#
loop_
_entity_poly.entity_id
_entity_poly.type
_entity_poly.pdbx_seq_one_letter_code
_entity_poly.pdbx_strand_id
1 'polypeptide(L)'
;MAIAAPLVMGGIRKNRIAAQVLAVGAVTPLGFLLGKLAVSFLPHYFGVFMGLASGVMLYLVFFQLWPEAGLTGSRWRFVGGLLGVIVILVATLGFH
;
A
#
# COMPACT_ATOMS: atom_id res chain seq x y z
N MET A 1 4.14 -2.30 8.07
CA MET A 1 3.91 -3.40 9.03
C MET A 1 3.73 -4.77 8.37
N ALA A 2 3.00 -4.89 7.25
CA ALA A 2 2.86 -6.16 6.51
C ALA A 2 4.21 -6.76 6.01
N ILE A 3 5.15 -5.91 5.57
CA ILE A 3 6.47 -6.34 5.07
C ILE A 3 7.39 -6.84 6.21
N ALA A 4 7.20 -6.34 7.44
CA ALA A 4 8.05 -6.71 8.57
C ALA A 4 7.67 -8.08 9.17
N ALA A 5 6.42 -8.50 9.04
CA ALA A 5 5.94 -9.78 9.57
C ALA A 5 6.69 -11.01 8.99
N PRO A 6 6.84 -11.16 7.66
CA PRO A 6 7.61 -12.28 7.09
C PRO A 6 9.12 -12.16 7.34
N LEU A 7 9.68 -10.93 7.35
CA LEU A 7 11.10 -10.69 7.63
C LEU A 7 11.50 -11.04 9.08
N VAL A 8 10.59 -10.83 10.04
CA VAL A 8 10.78 -11.22 11.45
C VAL A 8 10.58 -12.74 11.63
N MET A 9 9.63 -13.36 10.91
CA MET A 9 9.46 -14.82 10.89
C MET A 9 10.67 -15.57 10.28
N GLY A 10 11.44 -14.91 9.41
CA GLY A 10 12.66 -15.43 8.79
C GLY A 10 13.93 -15.38 9.66
N GLY A 11 13.86 -14.96 10.93
CA GLY A 11 14.99 -15.04 11.87
C GLY A 11 16.13 -14.03 11.66
N ILE A 12 15.92 -12.97 10.89
CA ILE A 12 16.97 -11.99 10.57
C ILE A 12 17.15 -10.96 11.70
N ARG A 13 18.40 -10.55 11.99
CA ARG A 13 18.74 -9.54 13.02
C ARG A 13 17.98 -8.22 12.79
N LYS A 14 17.35 -7.71 13.86
CA LYS A 14 16.49 -6.50 13.93
C LYS A 14 17.04 -5.27 13.18
N ASN A 15 18.36 -5.05 13.18
CA ASN A 15 19.00 -3.91 12.51
C ASN A 15 18.99 -4.01 10.96
N ARG A 16 19.07 -5.23 10.39
CA ARG A 16 18.98 -5.40 8.93
C ARG A 16 17.55 -5.26 8.41
N ILE A 17 16.56 -5.70 9.20
CA ILE A 17 15.15 -5.50 8.88
C ILE A 17 14.81 -4.01 8.85
N ALA A 18 15.29 -3.24 9.84
CA ALA A 18 15.09 -1.79 9.87
C ALA A 18 15.71 -1.09 8.64
N ALA A 19 16.94 -1.45 8.26
CA ALA A 19 17.59 -0.89 7.07
C ALA A 19 16.86 -1.23 5.77
N GLN A 20 16.36 -2.46 5.62
CA GLN A 20 15.59 -2.88 4.44
C GLN A 20 14.24 -2.18 4.36
N VAL A 21 13.51 -2.06 5.48
CA VAL A 21 12.22 -1.35 5.51
C VAL A 21 12.42 0.14 5.22
N LEU A 22 13.51 0.74 5.69
CA LEU A 22 13.85 2.13 5.34
C LEU A 22 14.19 2.29 3.86
N ALA A 23 14.98 1.38 3.30
CA ALA A 23 15.33 1.42 1.87
C ALA A 23 14.09 1.27 0.97
N VAL A 24 13.18 0.35 1.31
CA VAL A 24 11.91 0.19 0.58
C VAL A 24 10.98 1.39 0.82
N GLY A 25 10.93 1.91 2.05
CA GLY A 25 10.15 3.09 2.39
C GLY A 25 10.60 4.35 1.65
N ALA A 26 11.87 4.45 1.28
CA ALA A 26 12.39 5.56 0.48
C ALA A 26 11.90 5.55 -0.98
N VAL A 27 11.40 4.42 -1.49
CA VAL A 27 10.85 4.32 -2.84
C VAL A 27 9.61 5.20 -3.01
N THR A 28 8.76 5.32 -1.98
CA THR A 28 7.54 6.13 -2.04
C THR A 28 7.80 7.64 -2.20
N PRO A 29 8.64 8.30 -1.37
CA PRO A 29 8.96 9.72 -1.57
C PRO A 29 9.71 9.96 -2.87
N LEU A 30 10.57 9.03 -3.31
CA LEU A 30 11.22 9.11 -4.62
C LEU A 30 10.19 9.03 -5.77
N GLY A 31 9.26 8.08 -5.70
CA GLY A 31 8.16 7.97 -6.67
C GLY A 31 7.27 9.21 -6.69
N PHE A 32 7.00 9.81 -5.53
CA PHE A 32 6.24 11.06 -5.43
C PHE A 32 6.97 12.24 -6.07
N LEU A 33 8.28 12.40 -5.83
CA LEU A 33 9.08 13.45 -6.45
C LEU A 33 9.09 13.35 -7.98
N LEU A 34 9.27 12.13 -8.49
CA LEU A 34 9.22 11.85 -9.93
C LEU A 34 7.82 12.09 -10.50
N GLY A 35 6.78 11.62 -9.82
CA GLY A 35 5.39 11.84 -10.21
C GLY A 35 5.02 13.32 -10.25
N LYS A 36 5.40 14.09 -9.22
CA LYS A 36 5.19 15.54 -9.17
C LYS A 36 5.86 16.23 -10.35
N LEU A 37 7.11 15.88 -10.66
CA LEU A 37 7.84 16.45 -11.78
C LEU A 37 7.17 16.08 -13.13
N ALA A 38 6.79 14.83 -13.32
CA ALA A 38 6.11 14.36 -14.53
C ALA A 38 4.76 15.08 -14.75
N VAL A 39 3.97 15.29 -13.69
CA VAL A 39 2.68 16.00 -13.76
C VAL A 39 2.88 17.49 -14.04
N SER A 40 3.99 18.10 -13.59
CA SER A 40 4.33 19.47 -13.95
C SER A 40 4.63 19.65 -15.45
N PHE A 41 5.17 18.63 -16.13
CA PHE A 41 5.42 18.70 -17.58
C PHE A 41 4.19 18.32 -18.42
N LEU A 42 3.39 17.33 -17.98
CA LEU A 42 2.28 16.76 -18.75
C LEU A 42 0.96 16.76 -17.94
N PRO A 43 0.38 17.93 -17.60
CA PRO A 43 -0.83 18.00 -16.78
C PRO A 43 -2.04 17.31 -17.43
N HIS A 44 -2.09 17.26 -18.77
CA HIS A 44 -3.16 16.59 -19.52
C HIS A 44 -3.21 15.06 -19.30
N TYR A 45 -2.09 14.43 -18.93
CA TYR A 45 -2.00 12.99 -18.73
C TYR A 45 -2.17 12.57 -17.26
N PHE A 46 -2.46 13.51 -16.37
CA PHE A 46 -2.66 13.25 -14.94
C PHE A 46 -3.69 12.15 -14.68
N GLY A 47 -4.80 12.17 -15.43
CA GLY A 47 -5.85 11.13 -15.33
C GLY A 47 -5.32 9.73 -15.66
N VAL A 48 -4.41 9.60 -16.63
CA VAL A 48 -3.79 8.32 -16.99
C VAL A 48 -2.90 7.81 -15.86
N PHE A 49 -2.08 8.69 -15.25
CA PHE A 49 -1.24 8.32 -14.11
C PHE A 49 -2.06 7.92 -12.89
N MET A 50 -3.16 8.62 -12.60
CA MET A 50 -4.09 8.25 -11.52
C MET A 50 -4.80 6.93 -11.79
N GLY A 51 -5.24 6.70 -13.04
CA GLY A 51 -5.81 5.42 -13.45
C GLY A 51 -4.83 4.25 -13.29
N LEU A 52 -3.56 4.46 -13.68
CA LEU A 52 -2.49 3.48 -13.50
C LEU A 52 -2.25 3.21 -12.01
N ALA A 53 -2.09 4.25 -11.19
CA ALA A 53 -1.89 4.11 -9.75
C ALA A 53 -3.04 3.37 -9.06
N SER A 54 -4.29 3.69 -9.44
CA SER A 54 -5.48 2.99 -8.96
C SER A 54 -5.47 1.51 -9.37
N GLY A 55 -5.18 1.21 -10.63
CA GLY A 55 -5.12 -0.16 -11.14
C GLY A 55 -4.07 -1.03 -10.43
N VAL A 56 -2.87 -0.47 -10.20
CA VAL A 56 -1.80 -1.17 -9.46
C VAL A 56 -2.23 -1.47 -8.03
N MET A 57 -2.86 -0.50 -7.34
CA MET A 57 -3.34 -0.71 -5.97
C MET A 57 -4.44 -1.77 -5.90
N LEU A 58 -5.36 -1.80 -6.86
CA LEU A 58 -6.37 -2.87 -6.95
C LEU A 58 -5.72 -4.24 -7.15
N TYR A 59 -4.76 -4.34 -8.08
CA TYR A 59 -4.01 -5.59 -8.30
C TYR A 59 -3.33 -6.07 -7.01
N LEU A 60 -2.62 -5.18 -6.29
CA LEU A 60 -1.97 -5.52 -5.03
C LEU A 60 -2.98 -5.99 -3.97
N VAL A 61 -4.14 -5.35 -3.87
CA VAL A 61 -5.16 -5.74 -2.89
C VAL A 61 -5.73 -7.13 -3.19
N PHE A 62 -6.12 -7.39 -4.44
CA PHE A 62 -6.73 -8.66 -4.82
C PHE A 62 -5.75 -9.83 -4.88
N PHE A 63 -4.53 -9.62 -5.37
CA PHE A 63 -3.56 -10.68 -5.62
C PHE A 63 -2.49 -10.83 -4.54
N GLN A 64 -2.23 -9.82 -3.72
CA GLN A 64 -1.32 -9.95 -2.58
C GLN A 64 -2.08 -9.93 -1.25
N LEU A 65 -2.75 -8.82 -0.90
CA LEU A 65 -3.36 -8.70 0.44
C LEU A 65 -4.45 -9.75 0.71
N TRP A 66 -5.33 -10.01 -0.26
CA TRP A 66 -6.45 -10.94 -0.08
C TRP A 66 -6.04 -12.41 0.13
N PRO A 67 -5.12 -12.98 -0.68
CA PRO A 67 -4.58 -14.32 -0.42
C PRO A 67 -3.75 -14.36 0.85
N GLU A 68 -2.97 -13.32 1.16
CA GLU A 68 -2.12 -13.27 2.35
C GLU A 68 -2.95 -13.23 3.65
N ALA A 69 -4.06 -12.49 3.65
CA ALA A 69 -5.05 -12.55 4.73
C ALA A 69 -5.80 -13.89 4.78
N GLY A 70 -5.86 -14.63 3.66
CA GLY A 70 -6.43 -15.98 3.59
C GLY A 70 -5.55 -17.03 4.29
N LEU A 71 -4.23 -16.87 4.24
CA LEU A 71 -3.27 -17.76 4.90
C LEU A 71 -3.39 -17.75 6.43
N THR A 72 -3.90 -16.66 7.02
CA THR A 72 -4.14 -16.56 8.47
C THR A 72 -5.40 -17.32 8.92
N GLY A 73 -6.21 -17.86 7.99
CA GLY A 73 -7.30 -18.80 8.26
C GLY A 73 -8.47 -18.28 9.10
N SER A 74 -8.51 -16.97 9.41
CA SER A 74 -9.44 -16.43 10.41
C SER A 74 -10.51 -15.52 9.82
N ARG A 75 -11.71 -15.55 10.42
CA ARG A 75 -12.87 -14.67 10.09
C ARG A 75 -12.51 -13.18 10.12
N TRP A 76 -11.41 -12.83 10.79
CA TRP A 76 -10.82 -11.49 10.83
C TRP A 76 -10.46 -10.91 9.46
N ARG A 77 -10.28 -11.71 8.40
CA ARG A 77 -10.07 -11.18 7.03
C ARG A 77 -11.23 -10.31 6.56
N PHE A 78 -12.46 -10.81 6.72
CA PHE A 78 -13.66 -10.07 6.31
C PHE A 78 -13.94 -8.88 7.22
N VAL A 79 -13.74 -9.05 8.54
CA VAL A 79 -13.93 -7.98 9.52
C VAL A 79 -12.93 -6.84 9.29
N GLY A 80 -11.65 -7.15 9.06
CA GLY A 80 -10.62 -6.17 8.77
C GLY A 80 -10.84 -5.44 7.45
N GLY A 81 -11.25 -6.17 6.41
CA GLY A 81 -11.64 -5.56 5.12
C GLY A 81 -12.83 -4.62 5.25
N LEU A 82 -13.89 -5.06 5.93
CA LEU A 82 -15.10 -4.26 6.16
C LEU A 82 -14.80 -3.02 7.01
N LEU A 83 -14.02 -3.16 8.09
CA LEU A 83 -13.57 -2.03 8.90
C LEU A 83 -12.75 -1.03 8.07
N GLY A 84 -11.83 -1.52 7.24
CA GLY A 84 -11.04 -0.66 6.35
C GLY A 84 -11.92 0.17 5.42
N VAL A 85 -12.93 -0.45 4.80
CA VAL A 85 -13.89 0.25 3.93
C VAL A 85 -14.70 1.28 4.73
N ILE A 86 -15.21 0.92 5.91
CA ILE A 86 -15.97 1.84 6.76
C ILE A 86 -15.11 3.05 7.15
N VAL A 87 -13.85 2.85 7.56
CA VAL A 87 -12.94 3.93 7.94
C VAL A 87 -12.69 4.88 6.76
N ILE A 88 -12.46 4.34 5.57
CA ILE A 88 -12.25 5.16 4.36
C ILE A 88 -13.52 5.95 4.01
N LEU A 89 -14.69 5.32 4.11
CA LEU A 89 -15.98 5.98 3.86
C LEU A 89 -16.25 7.12 4.85
N VAL A 90 -16.05 6.87 6.15
CA VAL A 90 -16.21 7.89 7.19
C VAL A 90 -15.22 9.03 6.99
N ALA A 91 -13.96 8.73 6.69
CA ALA A 91 -12.98 9.77 6.38
C ALA A 91 -13.43 10.60 5.18
N THR A 92 -13.84 9.96 4.08
CA THR A 92 -14.25 10.66 2.85
C THR A 92 -15.48 11.54 3.05
N LEU A 93 -16.47 11.05 3.80
CA LEU A 93 -17.70 11.79 4.09
C LEU A 93 -17.51 12.90 5.14
N GLY A 94 -16.55 12.75 6.05
CA GLY A 94 -16.27 13.74 7.10
C GLY A 94 -15.46 14.95 6.61
N PHE A 95 -14.86 14.88 5.43
CA PHE A 95 -14.11 15.99 4.81
C PHE A 95 -14.92 16.78 3.77
N HIS A 96 -16.23 16.50 3.65
CA HIS A 96 -17.13 17.14 2.69
C HIS A 96 -18.15 18.04 3.39
#